data_AF-A0A852REE8-F1
#
_entry.id   AF-A0A852REE8-F1
#
_cell.length_a   1.000
_cell.length_b   1.000
_cell.length_c   1.000
_cell.angle_alpha   90.00
_cell.angle_beta   90.00
_cell.angle_gamma   90.00
#
_symmetry.space_group_name_H-M   'P 1'
#
loop_
_entity.id
_entity.type
_entity.pdbx_description
1 polymer ?
#
loop_
_entity_poly.entity_id
_entity_poly.type
_entity_poly.pdbx_seq_one_letter_code
_entity_poly.pdbx_strand_id
1 'polypeptide(L)'
;MFGTLALPAYAFNDKEEPVAAVAESQTIKVTAGPALTKIDDIPLEVDTTVAEQEQREKLVAEAEKRAAELEAAKETKPGAAATAAEAPKAAEIPAGSGASGLVAAALAQVGVSQDCTDLAQNALAAIGLTERRDQGGYDHGVNDFFRYGASVDYVHGSTALAPGDLLMWPGAPHVAVYIGGGQAVHGGWTGGTTVVAGLSTYAGLPTQVVRMS
;
A
#
# COMPACT_ATOMS: atom_id res chain seq x y z
N MET A 1 -7.52 -31.40 40.51
CA MET A 1 -6.74 -30.96 39.34
C MET A 1 -6.90 -29.44 39.26
N PHE A 2 -5.78 -28.74 39.24
CA PHE A 2 -5.57 -27.28 39.17
C PHE A 2 -6.04 -26.44 40.37
N GLY A 3 -5.05 -26.15 41.23
CA GLY A 3 -5.08 -25.07 42.18
C GLY A 3 -4.43 -23.80 41.63
N THR A 4 -4.78 -22.71 42.32
CA THR A 4 -4.05 -21.45 42.54
C THR A 4 -3.78 -20.54 41.35
N LEU A 5 -4.28 -19.30 41.47
CA LEU A 5 -3.37 -18.15 41.59
C LEU A 5 -4.01 -17.08 42.49
N ALA A 6 -3.32 -16.79 43.59
CA ALA A 6 -3.70 -15.78 44.57
C ALA A 6 -3.07 -14.43 44.22
N LEU A 7 -3.79 -13.35 44.51
CA LEU A 7 -3.18 -12.11 45.01
C LEU A 7 -3.41 -12.11 46.54
N PRO A 8 -2.45 -11.66 47.36
CA PRO A 8 -2.41 -10.22 47.66
C PRO A 8 -1.02 -9.64 47.96
N ALA A 9 -1.07 -8.33 48.19
CA ALA A 9 -0.01 -7.39 48.46
C ALA A 9 0.87 -7.70 49.69
N TYR A 10 2.12 -7.22 49.56
CA TYR A 10 3.05 -6.71 50.57
C TYR A 10 2.69 -6.88 52.06
N ALA A 11 3.60 -7.52 52.79
CA ALA A 11 3.90 -7.19 54.19
C ALA A 11 5.42 -7.27 54.43
N PHE A 12 5.90 -6.23 55.10
CA PHE A 12 7.27 -5.79 55.29
C PHE A 12 8.11 -6.73 56.17
N ASN A 13 9.40 -6.84 55.85
CA ASN A 13 10.42 -7.40 56.71
C ASN A 13 11.25 -6.24 57.28
N ASP A 14 11.00 -5.85 58.53
CA ASP A 14 11.77 -4.84 59.25
C ASP A 14 13.17 -5.37 59.59
N LYS A 15 14.18 -4.79 58.93
CA LYS A 15 15.48 -4.46 59.53
C LYS A 15 16.31 -3.54 58.60
N GLU A 16 16.25 -2.25 58.95
CA GLU A 16 17.26 -1.16 58.84
C GLU A 16 17.79 -0.78 57.43
N GLU A 17 17.26 0.26 56.74
CA GLU A 17 17.49 1.73 56.86
C GLU A 17 18.50 2.26 55.79
N PRO A 18 18.46 3.52 55.33
CA PRO A 18 17.39 4.25 54.65
C PRO A 18 17.87 4.79 53.26
N VAL A 19 17.13 4.57 52.16
CA VAL A 19 17.43 5.27 50.89
C VAL A 19 16.51 6.46 50.70
N ALA A 20 17.11 7.63 50.92
CA ALA A 20 16.53 8.94 50.71
C ALA A 20 16.06 9.15 49.26
N ALA A 21 15.02 9.97 49.14
CA ALA A 21 14.48 10.48 47.90
C ALA A 21 15.57 11.18 47.06
N VAL A 22 15.72 10.77 45.80
CA VAL A 22 16.41 11.58 44.79
C VAL A 22 15.35 12.33 43.99
N ALA A 23 14.92 13.45 44.56
CA ALA A 23 14.57 14.62 43.79
C ALA A 23 15.85 15.47 43.71
N GLU A 24 16.61 15.36 42.63
CA GLU A 24 17.67 16.32 42.33
C GLU A 24 17.72 16.57 40.81
N SER A 25 17.31 17.78 40.46
CA SER A 25 17.55 18.47 39.20
C SER A 25 19.01 18.37 38.77
N GLN A 26 19.26 17.76 37.62
CA GLN A 26 20.59 17.80 37.00
C GLN A 26 20.80 19.16 36.33
N THR A 27 21.48 20.07 37.03
CA THR A 27 21.97 21.34 36.49
C THR A 27 23.25 21.10 35.70
N ILE A 28 23.16 21.10 34.36
CA ILE A 28 24.36 21.11 33.51
C ILE A 28 24.91 22.53 33.48
N LYS A 29 26.14 22.72 33.98
CA LYS A 29 26.90 23.97 33.82
C LYS A 29 27.29 24.14 32.35
N VAL A 30 26.67 25.09 31.66
CA VAL A 30 27.13 25.57 30.35
C VAL A 30 28.25 26.59 30.58
N THR A 31 29.48 26.18 30.29
CA THR A 31 30.64 27.07 30.21
C THR A 31 30.61 27.79 28.87
N ALA A 32 30.51 29.12 28.88
CA ALA A 32 30.52 29.94 27.67
C ALA A 32 31.91 29.96 27.02
N GLY A 33 31.96 29.55 25.74
CA GLY A 33 33.06 29.81 24.79
C GLY A 33 32.60 30.79 23.71
N PRO A 34 33.52 31.45 22.98
CA PRO A 34 33.30 32.76 22.38
C PRO A 34 32.40 32.73 21.13
N ALA A 35 31.72 33.86 20.93
CA ALA A 35 30.79 34.15 19.84
C ALA A 35 31.40 33.95 18.44
N LEU A 36 30.64 33.31 17.55
CA LEU A 36 30.87 33.32 16.10
C LEU A 36 29.55 33.53 15.35
N THR A 37 29.44 34.75 14.82
CA THR A 37 28.89 35.15 13.52
C THR A 37 27.51 34.65 13.04
N LYS A 38 26.65 35.64 12.72
CA LYS A 38 25.45 35.51 11.89
C LYS A 38 25.73 34.71 10.62
N ILE A 39 24.82 33.79 10.29
CA ILE A 39 24.66 33.25 8.93
C ILE A 39 23.34 33.83 8.43
N ASP A 40 23.47 34.82 7.56
CA ASP A 40 22.40 35.32 6.70
C ASP A 40 22.09 34.27 5.61
N ASP A 41 20.81 34.17 5.26
CA ASP A 41 20.22 33.58 4.04
C ASP A 41 20.54 32.11 3.66
N ILE A 42 19.53 31.23 3.83
CA ILE A 42 19.29 30.10 2.92
C ILE A 42 17.82 30.14 2.51
N PRO A 43 17.48 30.67 1.32
CA PRO A 43 16.17 30.47 0.71
C PRO A 43 16.27 29.27 -0.24
N LEU A 44 15.67 28.13 0.07
CA LEU A 44 15.15 27.19 -0.95
C LEU A 44 14.37 26.01 -0.32
N GLU A 45 13.13 26.27 0.07
CA GLU A 45 12.11 25.22 0.27
C GLU A 45 10.95 25.46 -0.71
N VAL A 46 11.22 25.53 -2.02
CA VAL A 46 10.14 25.63 -3.04
C VAL A 46 10.48 24.94 -4.39
N ASP A 47 11.35 23.93 -4.42
CA ASP A 47 11.70 23.26 -5.70
C ASP A 47 11.32 21.78 -5.79
N THR A 48 11.10 21.08 -4.67
CA THR A 48 10.74 19.65 -4.69
C THR A 48 9.25 19.42 -4.97
N THR A 49 8.38 20.33 -4.53
CA THR A 49 6.92 20.21 -4.68
C THR A 49 6.46 20.39 -6.12
N VAL A 50 7.08 21.30 -6.87
CA VAL A 50 6.73 21.57 -8.27
C VAL A 50 7.20 20.42 -9.17
N ALA A 51 8.41 19.90 -8.95
CA ALA A 51 8.93 18.77 -9.72
C ALA A 51 8.15 17.46 -9.48
N GLU A 52 7.73 17.17 -8.24
CA GLU A 52 6.86 16.04 -7.94
C GLU A 52 5.45 16.23 -8.49
N GLN A 53 4.91 17.46 -8.48
CA GLN A 53 3.61 17.76 -9.10
C GLN A 53 3.65 17.56 -10.62
N GLU A 54 4.69 18.04 -11.31
CA GLU A 54 4.84 17.84 -12.75
C GLU A 54 5.01 16.36 -13.13
N GLN A 55 5.72 15.57 -12.31
CA GLN A 55 5.85 14.13 -12.53
C GLN A 55 4.51 13.41 -12.29
N ARG A 56 3.76 13.82 -11.26
CA ARG A 56 2.43 13.29 -10.94
C ARG A 56 1.41 13.62 -12.06
N GLU A 57 1.42 14.84 -12.58
CA GLU A 57 0.60 15.27 -13.71
C GLU A 57 0.94 14.50 -15.00
N LYS A 58 2.23 14.25 -15.28
CA LYS A 58 2.64 13.44 -16.43
C LYS A 58 2.17 11.99 -16.34
N LEU A 59 2.28 11.37 -15.16
CA LEU A 59 1.84 9.99 -14.95
C LEU A 59 0.31 9.86 -15.00
N VAL A 60 -0.43 10.83 -14.47
CA VAL A 60 -1.90 10.88 -14.57
C VAL A 60 -2.34 11.09 -16.02
N ALA A 61 -1.72 12.01 -16.76
CA ALA A 61 -2.03 12.24 -18.16
C ALA A 61 -1.71 11.03 -19.05
N GLU A 62 -0.62 10.30 -18.77
CA GLU A 62 -0.28 9.06 -19.46
C GLU A 62 -1.27 7.93 -19.15
N ALA A 63 -1.70 7.83 -17.89
CA ALA A 63 -2.71 6.85 -17.48
C ALA A 63 -4.09 7.15 -18.12
N GLU A 64 -4.51 8.40 -18.16
CA GLU A 64 -5.77 8.81 -18.81
C GLU A 64 -5.76 8.58 -20.31
N LYS A 65 -4.65 8.92 -20.99
CA LYS A 65 -4.48 8.67 -22.42
C LYS A 65 -4.55 7.17 -22.73
N ARG A 66 -3.92 6.35 -21.91
CA ARG A 66 -3.90 4.89 -22.12
C ARG A 66 -5.24 4.24 -21.77
N ALA A 67 -5.97 4.76 -20.77
CA ALA A 67 -7.34 4.35 -20.49
C ALA A 67 -8.29 4.70 -21.65
N ALA A 68 -8.14 5.88 -22.26
CA ALA A 68 -8.90 6.26 -23.45
C ALA A 68 -8.56 5.38 -24.68
N GLU A 69 -7.30 4.99 -24.88
CA GLU A 69 -6.89 4.06 -25.93
C GLU A 69 -7.45 2.65 -25.72
N LEU A 70 -7.56 2.18 -24.47
CA LEU A 70 -8.16 0.90 -24.10
C LEU A 70 -9.68 0.88 -24.29
N GLU A 71 -10.36 2.00 -24.06
CA GLU A 71 -11.80 2.13 -24.34
C GLU A 71 -12.07 2.28 -25.85
N ALA A 72 -11.21 2.98 -26.60
CA ALA A 72 -11.31 3.04 -28.07
C ALA A 72 -11.06 1.67 -28.74
N ALA A 73 -10.24 0.80 -28.14
CA ALA A 73 -9.98 -0.55 -28.65
C ALA A 73 -11.16 -1.52 -28.44
N LYS A 74 -12.19 -1.16 -27.66
CA LYS A 74 -13.40 -1.98 -27.46
C LYS A 74 -14.47 -1.79 -28.54
N GLU A 75 -14.43 -0.70 -29.31
CA GLU A 75 -15.47 -0.37 -30.30
C GLU A 75 -15.24 -0.92 -31.72
N THR A 76 -14.13 -1.64 -31.96
CA THR A 76 -13.88 -2.30 -33.26
C THR A 76 -13.86 -3.83 -33.12
N LYS A 77 -14.96 -4.47 -33.50
CA LYS A 77 -15.06 -5.91 -33.81
C LYS A 77 -15.81 -6.08 -35.14
N PRO A 78 -15.72 -7.21 -35.88
CA PRO A 78 -14.91 -8.41 -35.65
C PRO A 78 -14.18 -8.96 -36.92
N GLY A 79 -13.25 -9.91 -36.72
CA GLY A 79 -13.00 -10.99 -37.69
C GLY A 79 -11.58 -11.13 -38.25
N ALA A 80 -10.85 -12.13 -37.76
CA ALA A 80 -9.97 -12.96 -38.59
C ALA A 80 -9.65 -14.24 -37.80
N ALA A 81 -10.11 -15.38 -38.32
CA ALA A 81 -9.87 -16.69 -37.77
C ALA A 81 -8.42 -17.11 -38.02
N ALA A 82 -7.73 -17.53 -36.96
CA ALA A 82 -6.55 -18.38 -37.03
C ALA A 82 -6.71 -19.49 -35.99
N THR A 83 -6.81 -20.72 -36.48
CA THR A 83 -6.88 -21.94 -35.67
C THR A 83 -5.54 -22.18 -34.99
N ALA A 84 -5.41 -21.77 -33.74
CA ALA A 84 -4.39 -22.23 -32.82
C ALA A 84 -5.06 -23.14 -31.79
N ALA A 85 -4.46 -24.30 -31.55
CA ALA A 85 -4.93 -25.26 -30.56
C ALA A 85 -5.06 -24.58 -29.18
N GLU A 86 -6.28 -24.63 -28.66
CA GLU A 86 -6.70 -23.93 -27.45
C GLU A 86 -6.16 -24.67 -26.22
N ALA A 87 -5.13 -24.10 -25.58
CA ALA A 87 -4.89 -24.36 -24.16
C ALA A 87 -6.14 -23.91 -23.39
N PRO A 88 -6.55 -24.60 -22.31
CA PRO A 88 -7.80 -24.30 -21.63
C PRO A 88 -7.78 -22.84 -21.20
N LYS A 89 -8.59 -22.02 -21.85
CA LYS A 89 -8.74 -20.62 -21.52
C LYS A 89 -9.35 -20.55 -20.13
N ALA A 90 -8.56 -20.08 -19.15
CA ALA A 90 -9.05 -19.85 -17.80
C ALA A 90 -10.32 -18.98 -17.90
N ALA A 91 -11.37 -19.35 -17.15
CA ALA A 91 -12.63 -18.61 -17.17
C ALA A 91 -12.36 -17.14 -16.84
N GLU A 92 -12.63 -16.26 -17.81
CA GLU A 92 -12.52 -14.81 -17.61
C GLU A 92 -13.67 -14.37 -16.70
N ILE A 93 -13.37 -14.08 -15.43
CA ILE A 93 -14.31 -13.40 -14.56
C ILE A 93 -14.32 -11.90 -14.98
N PRO A 94 -15.46 -11.28 -15.32
CA PRO A 94 -15.50 -9.85 -15.64
C PRO A 94 -15.11 -8.98 -14.44
N ALA A 95 -14.58 -7.77 -14.69
CA ALA A 95 -14.34 -6.80 -13.64
C ALA A 95 -15.66 -6.26 -13.07
N GLY A 96 -15.77 -6.18 -11.74
CA GLY A 96 -16.93 -5.66 -11.02
C GLY A 96 -17.10 -4.14 -11.09
N SER A 97 -18.24 -3.64 -10.58
CA SER A 97 -18.66 -2.23 -10.72
C SER A 97 -17.74 -1.21 -10.05
N GLY A 98 -16.84 -1.63 -9.15
CA GLY A 98 -15.85 -0.78 -8.48
C GLY A 98 -14.47 -0.72 -9.16
N ALA A 99 -14.23 -1.52 -10.19
CA ALA A 99 -12.87 -1.75 -10.70
C ALA A 99 -12.17 -0.50 -11.25
N SER A 100 -12.86 0.33 -12.02
CA SER A 100 -12.30 1.58 -12.57
C SER A 100 -12.03 2.62 -11.47
N GLY A 101 -12.95 2.75 -10.51
CA GLY A 101 -12.77 3.62 -9.34
C GLY A 101 -11.60 3.18 -8.47
N LEU A 102 -11.40 1.87 -8.31
CA LEU A 102 -10.28 1.31 -7.56
C LEU A 102 -8.94 1.62 -8.22
N VAL A 103 -8.85 1.50 -9.55
CA VAL A 103 -7.66 1.88 -10.33
C VAL A 103 -7.36 3.36 -10.17
N ALA A 104 -8.37 4.22 -10.34
CA ALA A 104 -8.20 5.66 -10.18
C ALA A 104 -7.74 6.04 -8.77
N ALA A 105 -8.34 5.42 -7.75
CA ALA A 105 -7.99 5.66 -6.36
C ALA A 105 -6.59 5.15 -6.00
N ALA A 106 -6.13 4.04 -6.59
CA ALA A 106 -4.77 3.57 -6.41
C ALA A 106 -3.75 4.50 -7.09
N LEU A 107 -4.03 4.94 -8.32
CA LEU A 107 -3.16 5.88 -9.05
C LEU A 107 -3.02 7.23 -8.35
N ALA A 108 -4.10 7.74 -7.75
CA ALA A 108 -4.08 8.98 -6.97
C ALA A 108 -3.10 8.95 -5.78
N GLN A 109 -2.74 7.75 -5.32
CA GLN A 109 -1.87 7.53 -4.17
C GLN A 109 -0.38 7.40 -4.55
N VAL A 110 -0.02 7.39 -5.83
CA VAL A 110 1.38 7.32 -6.27
C VAL A 110 2.19 8.47 -5.63
N GLY A 111 3.38 8.15 -5.12
CA GLY A 111 4.26 9.06 -4.38
C GLY A 111 3.97 9.16 -2.88
N VAL A 112 2.82 8.65 -2.39
CA VAL A 112 2.53 8.64 -0.95
C VAL A 112 3.39 7.59 -0.26
N SER A 113 4.02 7.95 0.86
CA SER A 113 4.72 7.00 1.74
C SER A 113 3.72 6.27 2.63
N GLN A 114 3.47 5.00 2.31
CA GLN A 114 2.51 4.11 3.00
C GLN A 114 2.81 2.67 2.60
N ASP A 115 2.38 1.70 3.41
CA ASP A 115 2.57 0.29 3.06
C ASP A 115 1.57 -0.20 1.99
N CYS A 116 1.72 -1.47 1.60
CA CYS A 116 0.89 -2.07 0.57
C CYS A 116 -0.58 -2.23 1.00
N THR A 117 -0.83 -2.47 2.28
CA THR A 117 -2.17 -2.69 2.83
C THR A 117 -2.91 -1.37 2.98
N ASP A 118 -2.23 -0.31 3.42
CA ASP A 118 -2.73 1.06 3.47
C ASP A 118 -3.16 1.52 2.08
N LEU A 119 -2.31 1.33 1.06
CA LEU A 119 -2.64 1.65 -0.33
C LEU A 119 -3.94 0.98 -0.77
N ALA A 120 -4.00 -0.35 -0.63
CA ALA A 120 -5.14 -1.14 -1.09
C ALA A 120 -6.42 -0.79 -0.32
N GLN A 121 -6.32 -0.63 1.00
CA GLN A 121 -7.42 -0.23 1.86
C GLN A 121 -7.93 1.17 1.52
N ASN A 122 -7.04 2.15 1.37
CA ASN A 122 -7.41 3.52 1.03
C ASN A 122 -8.05 3.59 -0.36
N ALA A 123 -7.62 2.75 -1.30
CA ALA A 123 -8.21 2.65 -2.63
C ALA A 123 -9.62 2.01 -2.57
N LEU A 124 -9.78 0.94 -1.80
CA LEU A 124 -11.08 0.29 -1.56
C LEU A 124 -12.05 1.21 -0.79
N ALA A 125 -11.54 2.01 0.13
CA ALA A 125 -12.33 2.99 0.86
C ALA A 125 -12.84 4.12 -0.05
N ALA A 126 -12.03 4.55 -1.03
CA ALA A 126 -12.45 5.54 -2.02
C ALA A 126 -13.62 5.05 -2.90
N ILE A 127 -13.79 3.73 -3.06
CA ILE A 127 -14.95 3.12 -3.72
C ILE A 127 -16.03 2.64 -2.74
N GLY A 128 -15.92 3.00 -1.45
CA GLY A 128 -16.96 2.77 -0.44
C GLY A 128 -17.00 1.35 0.13
N LEU A 129 -15.94 0.54 -0.02
CA LEU A 129 -15.92 -0.84 0.47
C LEU A 129 -15.36 -1.01 1.89
N THR A 130 -14.66 -0.01 2.41
CA THR A 130 -14.06 -0.01 3.76
C THR A 130 -13.85 1.42 4.24
N GLU A 131 -13.44 1.59 5.48
CA GLU A 131 -12.93 2.86 6.00
C GLU A 131 -11.46 3.04 5.63
N ARG A 132 -11.05 4.30 5.43
CA ARG A 132 -9.67 4.64 5.10
C ARG A 132 -8.74 4.43 6.30
N ARG A 133 -7.55 3.93 6.03
CA ARG A 133 -6.55 3.63 7.07
C ARG A 133 -5.95 4.88 7.70
N ASP A 134 -5.75 5.93 6.89
CA ASP A 134 -5.25 7.24 7.33
C ASP A 134 -6.29 8.07 8.10
N GLN A 135 -7.54 7.61 8.15
CA GLN A 135 -8.64 8.23 8.90
C GLN A 135 -9.09 7.38 10.10
N GLY A 136 -8.23 6.45 10.57
CA GLY A 136 -8.50 5.63 11.74
C GLY A 136 -9.30 4.36 11.47
N GLY A 137 -9.49 3.98 10.21
CA GLY A 137 -10.07 2.70 9.85
C GLY A 137 -9.23 1.51 10.33
N TYR A 138 -9.87 0.34 10.40
CA TYR A 138 -9.24 -0.93 10.79
C TYR A 138 -7.97 -1.23 9.99
N ASP A 139 -6.96 -1.81 10.63
CA ASP A 139 -5.68 -2.16 9.99
C ASP A 139 -5.78 -3.53 9.29
N HIS A 140 -5.99 -3.54 7.96
CA HIS A 140 -6.13 -4.79 7.21
C HIS A 140 -4.79 -5.48 6.99
N GLY A 141 -4.70 -6.77 7.33
CA GLY A 141 -3.61 -7.63 6.88
C GLY A 141 -3.77 -8.03 5.41
N VAL A 142 -2.72 -8.54 4.76
CA VAL A 142 -2.81 -8.93 3.33
C VAL A 142 -3.90 -9.98 3.06
N ASN A 143 -4.10 -10.94 3.97
CA ASN A 143 -5.15 -11.96 3.79
C ASN A 143 -6.57 -11.40 3.94
N ASP A 144 -6.71 -10.19 4.49
CA ASP A 144 -8.01 -9.57 4.68
C ASP A 144 -8.65 -9.17 3.35
N PHE A 145 -7.85 -8.89 2.32
CA PHE A 145 -8.35 -8.41 1.04
C PHE A 145 -9.09 -9.47 0.20
N PHE A 146 -8.93 -10.76 0.52
CA PHE A 146 -9.67 -11.85 -0.13
C PHE A 146 -11.19 -11.72 0.02
N ARG A 147 -11.68 -10.95 1.00
CA ARG A 147 -13.12 -10.76 1.22
C ARG A 147 -13.81 -9.82 0.23
N TYR A 148 -13.05 -9.00 -0.51
CA TYR A 148 -13.63 -7.95 -1.37
C TYR A 148 -13.99 -8.43 -2.78
N GLY A 149 -13.75 -9.71 -3.09
CA GLY A 149 -14.09 -10.23 -4.40
C GLY A 149 -13.83 -11.72 -4.56
N ALA A 150 -14.04 -12.21 -5.79
CA ALA A 150 -13.78 -13.58 -6.15
C ALA A 150 -12.26 -13.83 -6.22
N SER A 151 -11.79 -14.89 -5.56
CA SER A 151 -10.37 -15.25 -5.51
C SER A 151 -10.06 -16.33 -6.54
N VAL A 152 -8.97 -16.15 -7.30
CA VAL A 152 -8.51 -17.08 -8.34
C VAL A 152 -7.00 -17.27 -8.20
N ASP A 153 -6.52 -18.50 -8.40
CA ASP A 153 -5.08 -18.76 -8.48
C ASP A 153 -4.46 -18.02 -9.67
N TYR A 154 -3.33 -17.37 -9.43
CA TYR A 154 -2.58 -16.71 -10.48
C TYR A 154 -1.55 -17.65 -11.09
N VAL A 155 -1.71 -17.91 -12.38
CA VAL A 155 -0.71 -18.57 -13.21
C VAL A 155 -0.30 -17.59 -14.31
N HIS A 156 0.97 -17.19 -14.30
CA HIS A 156 1.48 -16.22 -15.26
C HIS A 156 1.25 -16.67 -16.72
N GLY A 157 0.72 -15.76 -17.53
CA GLY A 157 0.41 -16.02 -18.94
C GLY A 157 -0.85 -16.87 -19.18
N SER A 158 -1.48 -17.41 -18.14
CA SER A 158 -2.71 -18.22 -18.25
C SER A 158 -3.90 -17.58 -17.55
N THR A 159 -3.69 -16.98 -16.38
CA THR A 159 -4.73 -16.22 -15.67
C THR A 159 -4.85 -14.83 -16.30
N ALA A 160 -6.02 -14.54 -16.88
CA ALA A 160 -6.30 -13.21 -17.42
C ALA A 160 -6.48 -12.22 -16.26
N LEU A 161 -5.73 -11.11 -16.30
CA LEU A 161 -5.87 -10.00 -15.35
C LEU A 161 -6.75 -8.89 -15.94
N ALA A 162 -7.57 -8.27 -15.09
CA ALA A 162 -8.40 -7.13 -15.42
C ALA A 162 -8.02 -5.93 -14.52
N PRO A 163 -7.88 -4.70 -15.06
CA PRO A 163 -7.65 -3.53 -14.22
C PRO A 163 -8.66 -3.45 -13.07
N GLY A 164 -8.17 -3.20 -11.85
CA GLY A 164 -8.96 -3.27 -10.62
C GLY A 164 -8.88 -4.62 -9.89
N ASP A 165 -8.16 -5.61 -10.44
CA ASP A 165 -7.79 -6.79 -9.70
C ASP A 165 -6.81 -6.46 -8.56
N LEU A 166 -7.02 -7.06 -7.39
CA LEU A 166 -6.00 -7.08 -6.33
C LEU A 166 -5.06 -8.26 -6.56
N LEU A 167 -3.77 -7.97 -6.67
CA LEU A 167 -2.72 -8.97 -6.81
C LEU A 167 -2.22 -9.35 -5.41
N MET A 168 -2.19 -10.64 -5.10
CA MET A 168 -1.98 -11.13 -3.74
C MET A 168 -0.72 -11.99 -3.64
N TRP A 169 0.11 -11.72 -2.61
CA TRP A 169 1.26 -12.54 -2.21
C TRP A 169 1.12 -12.98 -0.74
N PRO A 170 0.17 -13.88 -0.41
CA PRO A 170 -0.06 -14.27 0.99
C PRO A 170 1.14 -14.93 1.68
N GLY A 171 2.02 -15.62 0.92
CA GLY A 171 3.24 -16.26 1.44
C GLY A 171 4.42 -15.30 1.66
N ALA A 172 4.32 -14.08 1.15
CA ALA A 172 5.30 -13.00 1.33
C ALA A 172 4.48 -11.69 1.34
N PRO A 173 3.87 -11.36 2.49
CA PRO A 173 2.63 -10.59 2.58
C PRO A 173 2.75 -9.26 1.85
N HIS A 174 2.20 -9.24 0.63
CA HIS A 174 2.11 -8.06 -0.22
C HIS A 174 0.78 -8.05 -0.95
N VAL A 175 0.28 -6.85 -1.25
CA VAL A 175 -0.89 -6.62 -2.10
C VAL A 175 -0.63 -5.44 -3.04
N ALA A 176 -1.20 -5.49 -4.23
CA ALA A 176 -1.09 -4.41 -5.21
C ALA A 176 -2.37 -4.30 -6.03
N VAL A 177 -2.65 -3.12 -6.59
CA VAL A 177 -3.81 -2.90 -7.47
C VAL A 177 -3.36 -2.96 -8.92
N TYR A 178 -3.82 -3.96 -9.68
CA TYR A 178 -3.49 -4.08 -11.10
C TYR A 178 -4.19 -2.98 -11.90
N ILE A 179 -3.44 -2.32 -12.80
CA ILE A 179 -3.94 -1.19 -13.59
C ILE A 179 -3.98 -1.46 -15.09
N GLY A 180 -3.63 -2.68 -15.51
CA GLY A 180 -3.51 -3.05 -16.92
C GLY A 180 -2.08 -3.02 -17.43
N GLY A 181 -1.88 -3.53 -18.65
CA GLY A 181 -0.58 -3.46 -19.34
C GLY A 181 0.58 -4.17 -18.63
N GLY A 182 0.30 -5.14 -17.75
CA GLY A 182 1.34 -5.80 -16.93
C GLY A 182 1.88 -4.93 -15.78
N GLN A 183 1.17 -3.87 -15.40
CA GLN A 183 1.55 -2.95 -14.34
C GLN A 183 0.55 -2.94 -13.19
N ALA A 184 1.03 -2.60 -11.99
CA ALA A 184 0.23 -2.43 -10.80
C ALA A 184 0.75 -1.25 -9.97
N VAL A 185 -0.13 -0.71 -9.11
CA VAL A 185 0.27 0.22 -8.05
C VAL A 185 0.65 -0.57 -6.82
N HIS A 186 1.87 -0.38 -6.34
CA HIS A 186 2.41 -1.02 -5.15
C HIS A 186 2.65 0.02 -4.06
N GLY A 187 2.30 -0.30 -2.82
CA GLY A 187 2.70 0.44 -1.62
C GLY A 187 3.93 -0.20 -0.97
N GLY A 188 4.60 0.51 -0.08
CA GLY A 188 5.78 0.00 0.63
C GLY A 188 6.99 -0.27 -0.28
N TRP A 189 6.99 0.23 -1.53
CA TRP A 189 8.01 -0.11 -2.52
C TRP A 189 9.37 0.45 -2.11
N THR A 190 10.41 -0.39 -2.14
CA THR A 190 11.81 -0.02 -1.84
C THR A 190 12.03 0.78 -0.55
N GLY A 191 11.15 0.63 0.46
CA GLY A 191 11.29 1.33 1.74
C GLY A 191 10.19 2.35 2.06
N GLY A 192 9.07 2.36 1.32
CA GLY A 192 7.84 3.00 1.80
C GLY A 192 6.99 3.69 0.73
N THR A 193 7.50 3.93 -0.47
CA THR A 193 6.79 4.77 -1.44
C THR A 193 5.77 3.99 -2.26
N THR A 194 4.63 4.61 -2.55
CA THR A 194 3.66 4.10 -3.51
C THR A 194 4.13 4.36 -4.94
N VAL A 195 4.26 3.32 -5.78
CA VAL A 195 4.77 3.45 -7.15
C VAL A 195 3.95 2.62 -8.15
N VAL A 196 4.06 2.97 -9.43
CA VAL A 196 3.65 2.10 -10.53
C VAL A 196 4.84 1.24 -10.94
N ALA A 197 4.69 -0.08 -10.89
CA ALA A 197 5.72 -1.03 -11.31
C ALA A 197 5.10 -2.24 -12.02
N GLY A 198 5.95 -3.14 -12.52
CA GLY A 198 5.50 -4.41 -13.09
C GLY A 198 5.00 -5.39 -12.02
N LEU A 199 4.42 -6.50 -12.47
CA LEU A 199 3.81 -7.49 -11.56
C LEU A 199 4.79 -8.22 -10.64
N SER A 200 6.11 -8.17 -10.89
CA SER A 200 7.07 -8.88 -10.05
C SER A 200 7.58 -7.98 -8.94
N THR A 201 7.61 -8.51 -7.73
CA THR A 201 8.23 -7.85 -6.56
C THR A 201 9.46 -8.64 -6.10
N TYR A 202 10.02 -8.31 -4.93
CA TYR A 202 11.06 -9.12 -4.28
C TYR A 202 10.57 -10.54 -3.95
N ALA A 203 9.27 -10.74 -3.84
CA ALA A 203 8.63 -12.03 -3.61
C ALA A 203 8.32 -12.81 -4.91
N GLY A 204 8.68 -12.25 -6.07
CA GLY A 204 8.30 -12.79 -7.38
C GLY A 204 6.91 -12.32 -7.83
N LEU A 205 6.24 -13.16 -8.63
CA LEU A 205 4.90 -12.89 -9.16
C LEU A 205 3.80 -13.17 -8.11
N PRO A 206 2.61 -12.55 -8.21
CA PRO A 206 1.52 -12.85 -7.29
C PRO A 206 1.13 -14.32 -7.41
N THR A 207 0.56 -14.89 -6.36
CA THR A 207 0.07 -16.28 -6.40
C THR A 207 -1.44 -16.36 -6.48
N GLN A 208 -2.15 -15.27 -6.14
CA GLN A 208 -3.59 -15.17 -6.23
C GLN A 208 -4.01 -13.80 -6.75
N VAL A 209 -5.22 -13.75 -7.30
CA VAL A 209 -5.90 -12.55 -7.75
C VAL A 209 -7.25 -12.48 -7.06
N VAL A 210 -7.61 -11.32 -6.52
CA VAL A 210 -8.97 -11.03 -6.08
C VAL A 210 -9.61 -10.10 -7.09
N ARG A 211 -10.63 -10.60 -7.79
CA ARG A 211 -11.42 -9.82 -8.72
C ARG A 211 -12.64 -9.25 -8.01
N MET A 212 -12.74 -7.93 -7.99
CA MET A 212 -13.91 -7.23 -7.46
C MET A 212 -15.18 -7.71 -8.19
N SER A 213 -16.24 -8.00 -7.44
CA SER A 213 -17.56 -8.42 -7.96
C SER A 213 -18.40 -7.23 -8.43
#